data_AF-A0A957P865-F1
#
_entry.id   AF-A0A957P865-F1
#
_cell.length_a   1.000
_cell.length_b   1.000
_cell.length_c   1.000
_cell.angle_alpha   90.00
_cell.angle_beta   90.00
_cell.angle_gamma   90.00
#
_symmetry.space_group_name_H-M   'P 1'
#
loop_
_entity.id
_entity.type
_entity.pdbx_description
1 polymer ?
#
loop_
_entity_poly.entity_id
_entity_poly.type
_entity_poly.pdbx_seq_one_letter_code
_entity_poly.pdbx_strand_id
1 'polypeptide(L)'
;SEAEEGKGQIEAVIEEVNESGTRVVRFAESPLGMGEIPLPPYITEYGGDRERYQTVYSRPEGSAAAPTAGLHFTPELLAALHTKGIGLETVTLHVGLDTFRPVESERVEDHAIHTEWASLSSMAARRINETTLAGGRMVAV
;
A
#
# COMPACT_ATOMS: atom_id res chain seq x y z
N SER A 1 -23.25 -18.61 19.87
CA SER A 1 -21.96 -19.17 19.45
C SER A 1 -21.92 -19.03 17.94
N GLU A 2 -21.27 -17.98 17.45
CA GLU A 2 -21.10 -17.78 16.02
C GLU A 2 -19.91 -18.63 15.56
N ALA A 3 -20.16 -19.48 14.57
CA ALA A 3 -19.15 -20.31 13.95
C ALA A 3 -18.26 -19.40 13.09
N GLU A 4 -16.95 -19.40 13.35
CA GLU A 4 -15.97 -18.88 12.39
C GLU A 4 -16.04 -19.77 11.14
N GLU A 5 -16.58 -19.23 10.06
CA GLU A 5 -16.52 -19.80 8.72
C GLU A 5 -15.06 -19.81 8.28
N GLY A 6 -14.46 -21.00 8.18
CA GLY A 6 -13.08 -21.18 7.77
C GLY A 6 -12.84 -20.57 6.39
N LYS A 7 -11.89 -19.63 6.29
CA LYS A 7 -11.35 -19.16 5.01
C LYS A 7 -10.93 -20.38 4.18
N GLY A 8 -11.48 -20.50 2.98
CA GLY A 8 -11.31 -21.66 2.11
C GLY A 8 -9.84 -22.09 1.98
N GLN A 9 -9.57 -23.36 2.22
CA GLN A 9 -8.25 -23.94 1.97
C GLN A 9 -8.11 -24.18 0.46
N ILE A 10 -7.05 -23.63 -0.12
CA ILE A 10 -6.64 -23.89 -1.49
C ILE A 10 -5.34 -24.67 -1.51
N GLU A 11 -5.30 -25.73 -2.30
CA GLU A 11 -4.08 -26.51 -2.52
C GLU A 11 -3.24 -25.88 -3.63
N ALA A 12 -1.92 -25.81 -3.41
CA ALA A 12 -0.98 -25.31 -4.38
C ALA A 12 0.32 -26.14 -4.37
N VAL A 13 0.95 -26.24 -5.53
CA VAL A 13 2.23 -26.96 -5.72
C VAL A 13 3.30 -25.97 -6.16
N ILE A 14 4.45 -26.01 -5.50
CA ILE A 14 5.66 -25.30 -5.94
C ILE A 14 6.25 -26.08 -7.11
N GLU A 15 6.28 -25.46 -8.28
CA GLU A 15 6.88 -26.03 -9.50
C GLU A 15 8.37 -25.72 -9.60
N GLU A 16 8.77 -24.51 -9.19
CA GLU A 16 10.15 -24.04 -9.33
C GLU A 16 10.55 -23.12 -8.17
N VAL A 17 11.86 -23.16 -7.87
CA VAL A 17 12.55 -22.31 -6.90
C VAL A 17 13.67 -21.58 -7.62
N ASN A 18 13.55 -20.26 -7.78
CA ASN A 18 14.55 -19.46 -8.48
C ASN A 18 15.67 -19.02 -7.52
N GLU A 19 16.84 -18.68 -8.06
CA GLU A 19 18.01 -18.21 -7.30
C GLU A 19 17.72 -16.96 -6.46
N SER A 20 16.81 -16.09 -6.92
CA SER A 20 16.33 -14.89 -6.22
C SER A 20 15.32 -15.17 -5.08
N GLY A 21 15.08 -16.45 -4.74
CA GLY A 21 14.11 -16.83 -3.71
C GLY A 21 12.64 -16.79 -4.14
N THR A 22 12.34 -16.41 -5.38
CA THR A 22 10.98 -16.47 -5.95
C THR A 22 10.53 -17.92 -6.16
N ARG A 23 9.21 -18.16 -6.19
CA ARG A 23 8.60 -19.48 -6.41
C ARG A 23 7.59 -19.41 -7.55
N VAL A 24 7.62 -20.39 -8.45
CA VAL A 24 6.52 -20.63 -9.39
C VAL A 24 5.52 -21.54 -8.69
N VAL A 25 4.29 -21.06 -8.53
CA VAL A 25 3.24 -21.74 -7.76
C VAL A 25 2.05 -22.03 -8.66
N ARG A 26 1.67 -23.31 -8.75
CA ARG A 26 0.46 -23.75 -9.43
C ARG A 26 -0.65 -23.99 -8.41
N PHE A 27 -1.75 -23.29 -8.56
CA PHE A 27 -2.93 -23.47 -7.72
C PHE A 27 -3.88 -24.50 -8.36
N ALA A 28 -4.53 -25.34 -7.55
CA ALA A 28 -5.55 -26.28 -8.03
C ALA A 28 -6.82 -25.54 -8.51
N GLU A 29 -7.12 -24.39 -7.89
CA GLU A 29 -8.23 -23.51 -8.21
C GLU A 29 -7.74 -22.05 -8.32
N SER A 30 -8.61 -21.10 -8.67
CA SER A 30 -8.21 -19.68 -8.74
C SER A 30 -8.01 -19.09 -7.34
N PRO A 31 -6.86 -18.46 -7.02
CA PRO A 31 -6.64 -17.82 -5.72
C PRO A 31 -7.22 -16.39 -5.62
N LEU A 32 -7.86 -15.88 -6.69
CA LEU A 32 -8.38 -14.51 -6.73
C LEU A 32 -9.43 -14.28 -5.63
N GLY A 33 -9.24 -13.21 -4.84
CA GLY A 33 -10.13 -12.86 -3.73
C GLY A 33 -9.82 -13.57 -2.40
N MET A 34 -8.84 -14.49 -2.37
CA MET A 34 -8.43 -15.19 -1.15
C MET A 34 -7.19 -14.57 -0.47
N GLY A 35 -6.58 -13.56 -1.09
CA GLY A 35 -5.38 -12.90 -0.59
C GLY A 35 -5.68 -11.73 0.34
N GLU A 36 -4.83 -11.53 1.34
CA GLU A 36 -4.75 -10.29 2.12
C GLU A 36 -3.50 -9.51 1.69
N ILE A 37 -3.59 -8.18 1.66
CA ILE A 37 -2.40 -7.34 1.45
C ILE A 37 -1.49 -7.51 2.68
N PRO A 38 -0.25 -7.99 2.51
CA PRO A 38 0.65 -8.18 3.63
C PRO A 38 1.07 -6.83 4.22
N LEU A 39 1.38 -6.84 5.51
CA LEU A 39 2.13 -5.73 6.10
C LEU A 39 3.55 -5.73 5.53
N PRO A 40 4.17 -4.56 5.34
CA PRO A 40 5.59 -4.47 5.05
C PRO A 40 6.42 -5.27 6.08
N PRO A 41 7.52 -5.92 5.64
CA PRO A 41 8.26 -6.87 6.47
C PRO A 41 8.90 -6.25 7.72
N TYR A 42 9.03 -4.92 7.76
CA TYR A 42 9.54 -4.18 8.92
C TYR A 42 8.48 -3.86 9.99
N ILE A 43 7.20 -4.16 9.75
CA ILE A 43 6.13 -4.05 10.75
C ILE A 43 5.94 -5.42 11.38
N THR A 44 6.53 -5.64 12.56
CA THR A 44 6.48 -6.92 13.28
C THR A 44 5.22 -7.09 14.14
N GLU A 45 4.64 -5.98 14.61
CA GLU A 45 3.42 -5.96 15.42
C GLU A 45 2.52 -4.80 14.99
N TYR A 46 1.31 -5.10 14.51
CA TYR A 46 0.27 -4.10 14.27
C TYR A 46 -0.94 -4.45 15.14
N GLY A 47 -1.14 -3.68 16.21
CA GLY A 47 -2.27 -3.85 17.14
C GLY A 47 -3.58 -3.21 16.65
N GLY A 48 -3.59 -2.65 15.44
CA GLY A 48 -4.77 -2.06 14.80
C GLY A 48 -5.55 -3.07 13.96
N ASP A 49 -6.73 -2.65 13.52
CA ASP A 49 -7.59 -3.44 12.65
C ASP A 49 -7.03 -3.47 11.20
N ARG A 50 -6.79 -4.67 10.66
CA ARG A 50 -6.30 -4.89 9.30
C ARG A 50 -7.28 -4.42 8.22
N GLU A 51 -8.56 -4.25 8.51
CA GLU A 51 -9.51 -3.63 7.57
C GLU A 51 -9.39 -2.09 7.54
N ARG A 52 -9.01 -1.47 8.67
CA ARG A 52 -8.71 -0.03 8.73
C ARG A 52 -7.48 0.34 7.90
N TYR A 53 -6.53 -0.58 7.81
CA TYR A 53 -5.36 -0.49 6.93
C TYR A 53 -5.74 -0.28 5.46
N GLN A 54 -6.79 -0.97 4.98
CA GLN A 54 -7.24 -0.85 3.60
C GLN A 54 -8.10 0.40 3.37
N THR A 55 -8.97 0.75 4.33
CA THR A 55 -10.10 1.67 4.09
C THR A 55 -9.76 3.16 4.04
N VAL A 56 -8.61 3.61 4.55
CA VAL A 56 -8.26 5.04 4.56
C VAL A 56 -7.75 5.53 3.20
N TYR A 57 -7.10 4.66 2.41
CA TYR A 57 -6.48 5.04 1.13
C TYR A 57 -6.87 4.15 -0.08
N SER A 58 -7.66 3.09 0.13
CA SER A 58 -8.17 2.24 -0.95
C SER A 58 -9.09 3.01 -1.91
N ARG A 59 -8.56 3.50 -3.04
CA ARG A 59 -9.42 3.99 -4.15
C ARG A 59 -8.98 3.59 -5.58
N PRO A 60 -7.77 3.05 -5.81
CA PRO A 60 -7.61 2.19 -6.99
C PRO A 60 -6.96 0.83 -6.65
N GLU A 61 -7.53 -0.23 -7.23
CA GLU A 61 -6.90 -1.55 -7.36
C GLU A 61 -5.61 -1.38 -8.17
N GLY A 62 -4.44 -1.40 -7.54
CA GLY A 62 -3.19 -1.25 -8.27
C GLY A 62 -1.95 -0.84 -7.47
N SER A 63 -2.09 -0.48 -6.19
CA SER A 63 -0.93 -0.34 -5.30
C SER A 63 -0.74 -1.62 -4.50
N ALA A 64 0.40 -2.29 -4.70
CA ALA A 64 0.80 -3.45 -3.91
C ALA A 64 1.30 -3.07 -2.50
N ALA A 65 1.61 -1.79 -2.26
CA ALA A 65 2.04 -1.29 -0.96
C ALA A 65 0.95 -0.42 -0.31
N ALA A 66 0.81 -0.56 1.01
CA ALA A 66 0.01 0.36 1.79
C ALA A 66 0.87 1.51 2.34
N PRO A 67 0.30 2.71 2.49
CA PRO A 67 1.00 3.87 3.01
C PRO A 67 1.32 3.66 4.49
N THR A 68 2.60 3.51 4.82
CA THR A 68 3.05 3.20 6.19
C THR A 68 2.94 4.36 7.16
N ALA A 69 3.18 5.60 6.72
CA ALA A 69 2.89 6.80 7.50
C ALA A 69 1.38 7.09 7.57
N GLY A 70 0.64 6.71 6.52
CA GLY A 70 -0.82 6.80 6.46
C GLY A 70 -1.54 5.99 7.53
N LEU A 71 -0.88 4.96 8.10
CA LEU A 71 -1.44 4.08 9.13
C LEU A 71 -1.85 4.79 10.42
N HIS A 72 -1.30 5.98 10.67
CA HIS A 72 -1.61 6.78 11.84
C HIS A 72 -2.86 7.66 11.65
N PHE A 73 -3.44 7.70 10.44
CA PHE A 73 -4.60 8.53 10.13
C PHE A 73 -5.90 7.73 10.22
N THR A 74 -6.72 8.06 11.21
CA THR A 74 -8.06 7.47 11.35
C THR A 74 -9.13 8.35 10.68
N PRO A 75 -10.30 7.80 10.32
CA PRO A 75 -11.41 8.60 9.79
C PRO A 75 -11.79 9.77 10.70
N GLU A 76 -11.74 9.59 12.03
CA GLU A 76 -12.04 10.63 13.01
C GLU A 76 -10.98 11.74 12.99
N LEU A 77 -9.70 11.39 12.85
CA LEU A 77 -8.61 12.37 12.72
C LEU A 77 -8.76 13.16 11.41
N LEU A 78 -9.04 12.49 10.29
CA LEU A 78 -9.24 13.14 9.00
C LEU A 78 -10.44 14.10 9.03
N ALA A 79 -11.54 13.70 9.67
CA ALA A 79 -12.69 14.56 9.88
C ALA A 79 -12.32 15.80 10.74
N ALA A 80 -11.56 15.61 11.81
CA ALA A 80 -11.11 16.72 12.67
C ALA A 80 -10.19 17.70 11.93
N LEU A 81 -9.32 17.21 11.03
CA LEU A 81 -8.50 18.05 10.16
C LEU A 81 -9.38 18.88 9.20
N HIS A 82 -10.37 18.24 8.58
CA HIS A 82 -11.31 18.91 7.69
C HIS A 82 -12.10 20.02 8.41
N THR A 83 -12.61 19.77 9.62
CA THR A 83 -13.31 20.79 10.43
C THR A 83 -12.42 21.99 10.77
N LYS A 84 -11.09 21.79 10.85
CA LYS A 84 -10.12 22.87 11.06
C LYS A 84 -9.75 23.61 9.76
N GLY A 85 -10.38 23.30 8.64
CA GLY A 85 -10.11 23.91 7.35
C GLY A 85 -8.85 23.38 6.67
N ILE A 86 -8.33 22.22 7.09
CA ILE A 86 -7.16 21.59 6.47
C ILE A 86 -7.64 20.76 5.27
N GLY A 87 -7.16 21.11 4.09
CA GLY A 87 -7.41 20.37 2.86
C GLY A 87 -6.64 19.04 2.83
N LEU A 88 -7.23 18.06 2.15
CA LEU A 88 -6.63 16.73 1.96
C LEU A 88 -6.65 16.40 0.47
N GLU A 89 -5.47 16.13 -0.09
CA GLU A 89 -5.30 15.67 -1.47
C GLU A 89 -4.62 14.32 -1.48
N THR A 90 -4.93 13.51 -2.49
CA THR A 90 -4.31 12.20 -2.68
C THR A 90 -3.45 12.18 -3.93
N VAL A 91 -2.30 11.52 -3.82
CA VAL A 91 -1.45 11.10 -4.93
C VAL A 91 -1.48 9.58 -4.94
N THR A 92 -1.62 8.99 -6.12
CA THR A 92 -1.57 7.53 -6.28
C THR A 92 -0.16 7.14 -6.69
N LEU A 93 0.48 6.27 -5.92
CA LEU A 93 1.75 5.66 -6.29
C LEU A 93 1.49 4.21 -6.69
N HIS A 94 1.87 3.86 -7.91
CA HIS A 94 1.90 2.50 -8.39
C HIS A 94 3.30 1.96 -8.22
N VAL A 95 3.42 0.99 -7.31
CA VAL A 95 4.64 0.24 -7.07
C VAL A 95 4.51 -1.14 -7.70
N GLY A 96 5.52 -1.55 -8.45
CA GLY A 96 5.61 -2.92 -8.97
C GLY A 96 5.92 -3.91 -7.85
N LEU A 97 5.63 -5.20 -8.07
CA LEU A 97 5.95 -6.27 -7.12
C LEU A 97 7.45 -6.37 -6.79
N ASP A 98 8.30 -5.85 -7.67
CA ASP A 98 9.74 -5.88 -7.48
C ASP A 98 10.22 -5.03 -6.29
N THR A 99 9.42 -4.08 -5.79
CA THR A 99 9.75 -3.31 -4.58
C THR A 99 9.76 -4.15 -3.30
N PHE A 100 9.19 -5.36 -3.35
CA PHE A 100 9.23 -6.34 -2.26
C PHE A 100 10.41 -7.30 -2.36
N ARG A 101 11.21 -7.24 -3.43
CA ARG A 101 12.42 -8.06 -3.53
C ARG A 101 13.44 -7.61 -2.48
N PRO A 102 14.12 -8.55 -1.80
CA PRO A 102 15.24 -8.21 -0.94
C PRO A 102 16.31 -7.42 -1.71
N VAL A 103 17.03 -6.55 -0.99
CA VAL A 103 18.22 -5.91 -1.54
C VAL A 103 19.31 -6.97 -1.67
N GLU A 104 19.63 -7.34 -2.92
CA GLU A 104 20.65 -8.35 -3.24
C GLU A 104 22.05 -7.75 -3.46
N SER A 105 22.19 -6.41 -3.49
CA SER A 105 23.47 -5.74 -3.73
C SER A 105 24.25 -5.50 -2.43
N GLU A 106 25.58 -5.66 -2.48
CA GLU A 106 26.46 -5.37 -1.33
C GLU A 106 26.52 -3.87 -0.98
N ARG A 107 26.29 -3.01 -1.96
CA ARG A 107 26.28 -1.56 -1.82
C ARG A 107 24.91 -1.01 -2.22
N VAL A 108 24.42 -0.04 -1.46
CA VAL A 108 23.11 0.59 -1.70
C VAL A 108 23.10 1.33 -3.04
N GLU A 109 24.21 1.94 -3.44
CA GLU A 109 24.29 2.69 -4.70
C GLU A 109 24.19 1.80 -5.93
N ASP A 110 24.49 0.51 -5.77
CA ASP A 110 24.46 -0.50 -6.83
C ASP A 110 23.09 -1.22 -6.88
N HIS A 111 22.19 -0.93 -5.94
CA HIS A 111 20.86 -1.51 -5.93
C HIS A 111 19.99 -0.83 -7.00
N ALA A 112 19.60 -1.57 -8.02
CA ALA A 112 18.64 -1.10 -9.00
C ALA A 112 17.24 -1.03 -8.36
N ILE A 113 16.80 0.18 -8.01
CA ILE A 113 15.41 0.41 -7.60
C ILE A 113 14.53 0.42 -8.85
N HIS A 114 13.49 -0.42 -8.83
CA HIS A 114 12.53 -0.52 -9.92
C HIS A 114 11.73 0.79 -10.08
N THR A 115 11.35 1.10 -11.32
CA THR A 115 10.63 2.33 -11.62
C THR A 115 9.26 2.35 -10.94
N GLU A 116 8.98 3.42 -10.21
CA GLU A 116 7.65 3.71 -9.67
C GLU A 116 6.91 4.68 -10.59
N TRP A 117 5.58 4.56 -10.65
CA TRP A 117 4.75 5.49 -11.40
C TRP A 117 3.75 6.17 -10.47
N ALA A 118 3.76 7.51 -10.44
CA ALA A 118 2.82 8.28 -9.65
C ALA A 118 1.82 9.00 -10.55
N SER A 119 0.59 9.15 -10.05
CA SER A 119 -0.43 9.99 -10.67
C SER A 119 -1.14 10.87 -9.65
N LEU A 120 -1.52 12.05 -10.12
CA LEU A 120 -2.38 12.97 -9.40
C LEU A 120 -3.45 13.51 -10.33
N SER A 121 -4.63 13.81 -9.78
CA SER A 121 -5.69 14.42 -10.58
C SER A 121 -5.35 15.88 -10.90
N SER A 122 -5.87 16.40 -12.02
CA SER A 122 -5.75 17.82 -12.37
C SER A 122 -6.33 18.74 -11.29
N MET A 123 -7.38 18.27 -10.60
CA MET A 123 -8.00 18.98 -9.48
C MET A 123 -7.08 19.05 -8.25
N ALA A 124 -6.41 17.94 -7.91
CA ALA A 124 -5.42 17.92 -6.84
C ALA A 124 -4.22 18.84 -7.18
N ALA A 125 -3.71 18.75 -8.41
CA ALA A 125 -2.62 19.61 -8.89
C ALA A 125 -2.97 21.10 -8.72
N ARG A 126 -4.20 21.46 -9.11
CA ARG A 126 -4.71 22.82 -9.00
C ARG A 126 -4.76 23.29 -7.54
N ARG A 127 -5.32 22.49 -6.62
CA ARG A 127 -5.45 22.86 -5.21
C ARG A 127 -4.10 22.99 -4.50
N ILE A 128 -3.13 22.13 -4.84
CA ILE A 128 -1.74 22.24 -4.37
C ILE A 128 -1.12 23.57 -4.81
N ASN A 129 -1.29 23.93 -6.09
CA ASN A 129 -0.78 25.20 -6.63
C ASN A 129 -1.47 26.41 -5.99
N GLU A 130 -2.80 26.40 -5.85
CA GLU A 130 -3.55 27.47 -5.20
C GLU A 130 -3.11 27.65 -3.73
N THR A 131 -2.90 26.56 -2.99
CA THR A 131 -2.40 26.60 -1.60
C THR A 131 -1.02 27.23 -1.52
N THR A 132 -0.12 26.87 -2.44
CA THR A 132 1.24 27.42 -2.51
C THR A 132 1.21 28.92 -2.82
N LEU A 133 0.41 29.33 -3.81
CA LEU A 133 0.27 30.75 -4.21
C LEU A 133 -0.37 31.61 -3.12
N ALA A 134 -1.25 31.04 -2.31
CA ALA A 134 -1.85 31.71 -1.15
C ALA A 134 -0.90 31.80 0.08
N GLY A 135 0.33 31.27 -0.02
CA GLY A 135 1.28 31.23 1.10
C GLY A 135 0.94 30.17 2.17
N GLY A 136 0.09 29.19 1.82
CA GLY A 136 -0.25 28.07 2.67
C GLY A 136 0.90 27.06 2.80
N ARG A 137 0.73 26.09 3.71
CA ARG A 137 1.72 25.01 3.93
C ARG A 137 1.26 23.73 3.28
N MET A 138 2.18 23.07 2.58
CA MET A 138 2.02 21.70 2.09
C MET A 138 2.71 20.73 3.05
N VAL A 139 2.01 19.69 3.48
CA VAL A 139 2.56 18.61 4.30
C VAL A 139 2.35 17.31 3.54
N ALA A 140 3.45 16.72 3.06
CA ALA A 140 3.44 15.39 2.48
C ALA A 140 3.47 14.35 3.61
N VAL A 141 2.66 13.30 3.45
CA VAL A 141 2.56 12.17 4.36
C VAL A 141 2.90 10.92 3.58
#